data_AF-A0A662Q582-F1
#
_entry.id   AF-A0A662Q582-F1
#
_cell.length_a   1.000
_cell.length_b   1.000
_cell.length_c   1.000
_cell.angle_alpha   90.00
_cell.angle_beta   90.00
_cell.angle_gamma   90.00
#
_symmetry.space_group_name_H-M   'P 1'
#
loop_
_entity.id
_entity.type
_entity.pdbx_description
1 polymer ?
#
loop_
_entity_poly.entity_id
_entity_poly.type
_entity_poly.pdbx_seq_one_letter_code
_entity_poly.pdbx_strand_id
1 'polypeptide(L)' 'MSEEKRIEEEVEQILKDLKVPYSVEIVIVDDESGKVVFRWRRGRGNLVKGMQKTIEVLDRKMGLPVKDLLK' A
#
# COMPACT_ATOMS: atom_id res chain seq x y z
N MET A 1 1.24 -27.44 4.05
CA MET A 1 1.26 -26.07 3.48
C MET A 1 1.09 -25.12 4.65
N SER A 2 2.00 -24.16 4.85
CA SER A 2 1.83 -23.16 5.92
C SER A 2 0.66 -22.23 5.58
N GLU A 3 -0.02 -21.72 6.60
CA GLU A 3 -1.17 -20.83 6.47
C GLU A 3 -0.81 -19.55 5.68
N GLU A 4 0.40 -19.02 5.90
CA GLU A 4 0.96 -17.89 5.15
C GLU A 4 1.05 -18.15 3.63
N LYS A 5 1.50 -19.34 3.22
CA LYS A 5 1.58 -19.70 1.80
C LYS A 5 0.21 -19.73 1.14
N ARG A 6 -0.80 -20.16 1.90
CA ARG A 6 -2.18 -20.27 1.42
C ARG A 6 -2.79 -18.88 1.19
N ILE A 7 -2.52 -17.94 2.10
CA ILE A 7 -2.94 -16.54 1.98
C ILE A 7 -2.24 -15.85 0.80
N GLU A 8 -0.94 -16.08 0.61
CA GLU A 8 -0.22 -15.50 -0.53
C GLU A 8 -0.76 -15.98 -1.88
N GLU A 9 -1.04 -17.28 -2.01
CA GLU A 9 -1.60 -17.87 -3.22
C GLU A 9 -3.03 -17.36 -3.52
N GLU A 10 -3.86 -17.22 -2.49
CA GLU A 10 -5.24 -16.72 -2.60
C GLU A 10 -5.26 -15.23 -2.99
N VAL A 11 -4.37 -14.42 -2.40
CA VAL A 11 -4.18 -13.01 -2.80
C VAL A 11 -3.67 -12.91 -4.24
N GLU A 12 -2.75 -13.78 -4.67
CA GLU A 12 -2.23 -13.77 -6.03
C GLU A 12 -3.29 -14.14 -7.08
N GLN A 13 -4.16 -15.11 -6.77
CA GLN A 13 -5.33 -15.45 -7.61
C GLN A 13 -6.30 -14.28 -7.73
N ILE A 14 -6.71 -13.70 -6.60
CA ILE A 14 -7.62 -12.54 -6.57
C ILE A 14 -7.06 -11.36 -7.38
N LEU A 15 -5.75 -11.11 -7.30
CA LEU A 15 -5.08 -10.05 -8.05
C LEU A 15 -4.94 -10.33 -9.55
N LYS A 16 -4.92 -11.61 -9.97
CA LYS A 16 -4.92 -11.99 -11.40
C LYS A 16 -6.31 -11.82 -12.02
N ASP A 17 -7.36 -12.13 -11.26
CA ASP A 17 -8.74 -12.07 -11.73
C ASP A 17 -9.32 -10.66 -11.69
N LEU A 18 -8.93 -9.85 -10.70
CA LEU A 18 -9.22 -8.42 -10.68
C LEU A 18 -8.31 -7.70 -11.67
N LYS A 19 -8.76 -7.56 -12.93
CA LYS A 19 -8.29 -6.49 -13.82
C LYS A 19 -8.72 -5.14 -13.21
N VAL A 20 -8.04 -4.66 -12.17
CA VAL A 20 -8.36 -3.35 -11.56
C VAL A 20 -8.05 -2.30 -12.62
N PRO A 21 -9.03 -1.61 -13.23
CA PRO A 21 -8.76 -0.69 -14.35
C PRO A 21 -8.07 0.60 -13.89
N TYR A 22 -7.86 0.75 -12.58
CA TYR A 22 -7.35 1.94 -11.92
C TYR A 22 -5.95 1.70 -11.37
N SER A 23 -5.10 2.72 -11.48
CA SER A 23 -3.85 2.81 -10.73
C SER A 23 -4.08 3.69 -9.50
N VAL A 24 -3.42 3.37 -8.40
CA VAL A 24 -3.35 4.28 -7.24
C VAL A 24 -1.99 4.95 -7.20
N GLU A 25 -2.03 6.23 -6.86
CA GLU A 25 -0.89 7.05 -6.53
C GLU A 25 -1.09 7.62 -5.13
N ILE A 26 -0.06 7.52 -4.31
CA ILE A 26 -0.01 8.05 -2.96
C ILE A 26 1.17 9.02 -2.92
N VAL A 27 0.87 10.26 -2.55
CA VAL A 27 1.85 11.33 -2.40
C VAL A 27 1.77 11.84 -0.98
N ILE A 28 2.91 11.91 -0.31
CA ILE A 28 3.05 12.60 0.97
C ILE A 28 3.86 13.86 0.70
N VAL A 29 3.30 14.98 1.11
CA VAL A 29 3.87 16.31 0.93
C VAL A 29 4.14 16.89 2.30
N ASP A 30 5.32 17.47 2.46
CA ASP A 30 5.65 18.31 3.61
C ASP A 30 4.88 19.64 3.48
N ASP A 31 4.02 19.93 4.45
CA ASP A 31 3.08 21.05 4.36
C ASP A 31 3.79 22.42 4.41
N GLU A 32 4.89 22.53 5.15
CA GLU A 32 5.63 23.79 5.29
C GLU A 32 6.43 24.15 4.03
N SER A 33 7.07 23.16 3.40
CA SER A 33 7.95 23.37 2.25
C SER A 33 7.32 23.04 0.90
N GLY A 34 6.17 22.37 0.88
CA GLY A 34 5.53 21.82 -0.32
C GLY A 34 6.31 20.67 -0.97
N LYS A 35 7.35 20.15 -0.31
CA LYS A 35 8.22 19.11 -0.87
C LYS A 35 7.55 17.75 -0.84
N VAL A 36 7.60 17.03 -1.96
CA VAL A 36 7.19 15.62 -2.00
C VAL A 36 8.20 14.77 -1.24
N VAL A 37 7.81 14.28 -0.06
CA VAL A 37 8.66 13.42 0.79
C VAL A 37 8.49 11.94 0.45
N PHE A 38 7.36 11.59 -0.16
CA PHE A 38 7.11 10.23 -0.63
C PHE A 38 6.17 10.26 -1.83
N ARG A 39 6.50 9.47 -2.85
CA ARG A 39 5.63 9.23 -3.99
C ARG A 39 5.64 7.75 -4.31
N TRP A 40 4.46 7.16 -4.36
CA TRP A 40 4.30 5.77 -4.73
C TRP A 40 3.16 5.66 -5.73
N ARG A 41 3.40 4.97 -6.84
CA ARG A 41 2.40 4.73 -7.89
C ARG A 41 2.47 3.28 -8.31
N ARG A 42 1.34 2.59 -8.40
CA ARG A 42 1.30 1.22 -8.94
C ARG A 42 0.02 0.94 -9.70
N GLY A 43 0.19 0.22 -10.82
CA GLY A 43 -0.89 -0.14 -11.73
C GLY A 43 -1.75 -1.32 -11.24
N ARG A 44 -2.57 -1.80 -12.19
CA ARG A 44 -3.76 -2.66 -12.08
C ARG A 44 -3.71 -3.93 -11.21
N GLY A 45 -2.57 -4.33 -10.66
CA GLY A 45 -2.42 -5.64 -10.02
C GLY A 45 -1.94 -5.61 -8.58
N ASN A 46 -1.88 -4.45 -7.90
CA ASN A 46 -1.23 -4.44 -6.58
C ASN A 46 -1.58 -3.28 -5.62
N LEU A 47 -2.87 -2.91 -5.61
CA LEU A 47 -3.41 -1.87 -4.74
C LEU A 47 -3.10 -2.13 -3.25
N VAL A 48 -3.37 -3.38 -2.82
CA VAL A 48 -3.22 -3.82 -1.42
C VAL A 48 -1.78 -3.71 -0.94
N LYS A 49 -0.80 -4.22 -1.69
CA LYS A 49 0.63 -4.06 -1.32
C LYS A 49 1.06 -2.59 -1.33
N GLY A 50 0.39 -1.75 -2.11
CA GLY A 50 0.60 -0.32 -2.12
C GLY A 50 0.21 0.40 -0.86
N MET A 51 -1.02 0.11 -0.42
CA MET A 51 -1.54 0.59 0.84
C MET A 51 -0.66 0.10 2.00
N GLN A 52 -0.33 -1.20 2.04
CA GLN A 52 0.56 -1.77 3.07
C GLN A 52 1.92 -1.06 3.12
N LYS A 53 2.57 -0.85 1.98
CA LYS A 53 3.88 -0.18 1.92
C LYS A 53 3.80 1.29 2.34
N THR A 54 2.69 1.96 2.03
CA THR A 54 2.46 3.34 2.46
C THR A 54 2.25 3.43 3.96
N ILE A 55 1.44 2.54 4.54
CA ILE A 55 1.23 2.45 5.98
C ILE A 55 2.56 2.19 6.70
N GLU A 56 3.40 1.30 6.16
CA GLU A 56 4.73 1.04 6.72
C GLU A 56 5.63 2.28 6.69
N VAL A 57 5.61 3.05 5.59
CA VAL A 57 6.38 4.30 5.49
C VAL A 57 5.89 5.34 6.51
N LEU A 58 4.57 5.52 6.64
CA LEU A 58 3.99 6.45 7.59
C LEU A 58 4.33 6.08 9.04
N ASP A 59 4.21 4.80 9.39
CA ASP A 59 4.46 4.28 10.74
C ASP A 59 5.96 4.27 11.08
N ARG A 60 6.78 3.62 10.26
CA ARG A 60 8.21 3.39 10.58
C ARG A 60 9.13 4.55 10.23
N LYS A 61 8.85 5.30 9.15
CA LYS A 61 9.73 6.40 8.73
C LYS A 61 9.27 7.75 9.23
N MET A 62 7.96 7.94 9.43
CA MET A 62 7.41 9.24 9.83
C MET A 62 6.85 9.24 11.26
N GLY A 63 6.78 8.07 11.93
CA GLY A 63 6.29 7.96 13.31
C GLY A 63 4.79 8.23 13.44
N LEU A 64 4.03 8.15 12.36
CA LEU A 64 2.59 8.39 12.36
C LEU A 64 1.85 7.07 12.65
N PRO A 65 1.04 6.98 13.71
CA PRO A 65 0.41 5.73 14.15
C PRO A 65 -0.82 5.37 13.30
N VAL A 66 -0.62 5.19 11.99
CA VAL A 66 -1.71 4.96 11.04
C VAL A 66 -2.38 3.59 11.24
N LYS A 67 -1.66 2.63 11.83
CA LYS A 67 -2.21 1.30 12.14
C LYS A 67 -3.38 1.36 13.12
N ASP A 68 -3.39 2.33 14.02
CA ASP A 68 -4.45 2.47 15.02
C ASP A 68 -5.79 2.91 14.41
N LEU A 69 -5.77 3.37 13.15
CA LEU A 69 -6.96 3.82 12.41
C LEU A 69 -7.62 2.71 11.58
N LEU A 70 -6.98 1.55 11.41
CA LEU A 70 -7.40 0.48 10.48
C LEU A 70 -8.13 -0.68 11.20
N LYS A 71 -9.07 -0.36 12.10
CA LYS A 71 -9.89 -1.36 12.83
C LYS A 71 -10.51 -2.43 11.95
#